data_AF-W2SU56-F1
#
_entry.id   AF-W2SU56-F1
#
_cell.length_a   1.000
_cell.length_b   1.000
_cell.length_c   1.000
_cell.angle_alpha   90.00
_cell.angle_beta   90.00
_cell.angle_gamma   90.00
#
_symmetry.space_group_name_H-M   'P 1'
#
loop_
_entity.id
_entity.type
_entity.pdbx_description
1 polymer ?
#
loop_
_entity_poly.entity_id
_entity_poly.type
_entity_poly.pdbx_seq_one_letter_code
_entity_poly.pdbx_strand_id
1 'polypeptide(L)' 'MSIWNGGMKDDFNTLRAKYPTYQVWVTGHSLGGAMASLAASYIVAAKLVPAANVELVTFGQPRTGNKEFSAAHDSQ' A
#
# COMPACT_ATOMS: atom_id res chain seq x y z
N MET A 1 -8.60 9.29 -0.67
CA MET A 1 -7.60 10.16 -1.32
C MET A 1 -7.18 11.38 -0.48
N SER A 2 -7.95 11.81 0.53
CA SER A 2 -7.60 12.99 1.35
C SER A 2 -6.25 12.86 2.07
N ILE A 3 -5.95 11.70 2.66
CA ILE A 3 -4.66 11.46 3.35
C ILE A 3 -3.50 11.43 2.35
N TRP A 4 -3.66 10.69 1.24
CA TRP A 4 -2.64 10.59 0.19
C TRP A 4 -2.29 11.96 -0.41
N ASN A 5 -3.30 12.73 -0.80
CA ASN A 5 -3.14 14.06 -1.36
C ASN A 5 -2.85 15.14 -0.31
N GLY A 6 -2.94 14.80 0.99
CA GLY A 6 -2.73 15.73 2.11
C GLY A 6 -1.28 15.86 2.56
N GLY A 7 -0.33 15.37 1.77
CA GLY A 7 1.12 15.45 2.04
C GLY A 7 1.83 14.10 2.01
N MET A 8 1.12 13.00 2.31
CA MET A 8 1.73 11.66 2.36
C MET A 8 2.35 11.24 1.01
N LYS A 9 1.72 11.63 -0.12
CA LYS A 9 2.27 11.39 -1.46
C LYS A 9 3.64 12.06 -1.64
N ASP A 10 3.80 13.28 -1.16
CA ASP A 10 5.03 14.06 -1.35
C ASP A 10 6.16 13.50 -0.48
N ASP A 11 5.85 13.12 0.76
CA ASP A 11 6.77 12.41 1.65
C ASP A 11 7.20 11.08 1.05
N PHE A 12 6.24 10.30 0.54
CA PHE A 12 6.50 9.02 -0.12
C PHE A 12 7.45 9.20 -1.33
N ASN A 13 7.16 10.15 -2.21
CA ASN A 13 7.99 10.40 -3.40
C ASN A 13 9.40 10.89 -3.02
N THR A 14 9.50 11.76 -2.02
CA THR A 14 10.77 12.26 -1.51
C THR A 14 11.64 11.12 -0.96
N LEU A 15 11.06 10.24 -0.14
CA LEU A 15 11.76 9.08 0.40
C LEU A 15 12.09 8.06 -0.68
N ARG A 16 11.20 7.86 -1.66
CA ARG A 16 11.42 6.93 -2.77
C ARG A 16 12.57 7.37 -3.67
N ALA A 17 12.68 8.67 -3.94
CA ALA A 17 13.79 9.24 -4.69
C ALA A 17 15.13 9.11 -3.92
N LYS A 18 15.10 9.29 -2.59
CA LYS A 18 16.28 9.18 -1.74
C LYS A 18 16.75 7.73 -1.56
N TYR A 19 15.82 6.78 -1.48
CA TYR A 19 16.10 5.36 -1.23
C TYR A 19 15.41 4.46 -2.28
N PRO A 20 15.88 4.47 -3.55
CA PRO A 20 15.18 3.82 -4.66
C PRO A 20 15.20 2.28 -4.61
N THR A 21 16.02 1.67 -3.76
CA THR A 21 16.11 0.20 -3.64
C THR A 21 15.45 -0.34 -2.39
N TYR A 22 15.02 0.52 -1.46
CA TYR A 22 14.47 0.07 -0.19
C TYR A 22 13.10 -0.57 -0.40
N GLN A 23 12.82 -1.58 0.42
CA GLN A 23 11.48 -2.14 0.51
C GLN A 23 10.54 -1.12 1.15
N VAL A 24 9.28 -1.14 0.70
CA VAL A 24 8.21 -0.34 1.28
C VAL A 24 7.33 -1.26 2.10
N TRP A 25 7.36 -1.05 3.41
CA TRP A 25 6.54 -1.78 4.36
C TRP A 25 5.27 -0.98 4.64
N VAL A 26 4.12 -1.61 4.40
CA VAL A 26 2.81 -1.03 4.66
C VAL A 26 2.17 -1.86 5.76
N THR A 27 1.81 -1.22 6.87
CA THR A 27 1.26 -1.91 8.03
C THR A 27 0.05 -1.20 8.59
N GLY A 28 -0.79 -1.96 9.30
CA GLY A 28 -1.98 -1.39 9.91
C GLY A 28 -2.71 -2.35 10.86
N HIS A 29 -3.34 -1.79 11.89
CA HIS A 29 -4.16 -2.52 12.86
C HIS A 29 -5.63 -2.12 12.75
N SER A 30 -6.54 -3.09 12.90
CA SER A 30 -7.99 -2.85 12.85
C SER A 30 -8.40 -2.15 11.54
N LEU A 31 -9.11 -1.02 11.58
CA LEU A 31 -9.42 -0.20 10.40
C LEU A 31 -8.17 0.18 9.60
N GLY A 32 -7.05 0.42 10.29
CA GLY A 32 -5.77 0.71 9.64
C GLY A 32 -5.26 -0.45 8.80
N GLY A 33 -5.61 -1.70 9.12
CA GLY A 33 -5.27 -2.86 8.30
C GLY A 33 -5.95 -2.83 6.93
N ALA A 34 -7.23 -2.46 6.88
CA ALA A 34 -7.95 -2.27 5.62
C ALA A 34 -7.32 -1.14 4.78
N MET A 35 -6.97 -0.04 5.43
CA MET A 35 -6.29 1.08 4.77
C MET A 35 -4.90 0.70 4.25
N ALA A 36 -4.14 -0.08 5.02
CA ALA A 36 -2.84 -0.61 4.63
C ALA A 36 -2.94 -1.51 3.39
N SER A 37 -3.91 -2.42 3.35
CA SER A 37 -4.17 -3.29 2.19
C SER A 37 -4.48 -2.48 0.92
N LEU A 38 -5.33 -1.45 1.04
CA LEU A 38 -5.62 -0.54 -0.08
C LEU A 38 -4.40 0.27 -0.52
N ALA A 39 -3.60 0.76 0.42
CA ALA A 39 -2.41 1.55 0.13
C ALA A 39 -1.31 0.72 -0.57
N ALA A 40 -1.02 -0.48 -0.06
CA ALA A 40 -0.09 -1.41 -0.68
C ALA A 40 -0.52 -1.75 -2.11
N SER A 41 -1.81 -2.07 -2.29
CA SER A 41 -2.33 -2.39 -3.61
C SER A 41 -2.24 -1.21 -4.58
N TYR A 42 -2.53 0.01 -4.11
CA TYR A 42 -2.36 1.22 -4.92
C TYR A 42 -0.90 1.46 -5.34
N ILE A 43 0.06 1.28 -4.43
CA ILE A 43 1.49 1.47 -4.72
C ILE A 43 1.95 0.54 -5.86
N VAL A 44 1.53 -0.73 -5.82
CA VAL A 44 1.86 -1.73 -6.85
C VAL A 44 1.13 -1.42 -8.16
N ALA A 45 -0.19 -1.21 -8.11
CA ALA A 45 -1.01 -0.96 -9.30
C ALA A 45 -0.59 0.32 -10.04
N ALA A 46 -0.20 1.37 -9.32
CA ALA A 46 0.32 2.61 -9.89
C ALA A 46 1.80 2.52 -10.32
N LYS A 47 2.43 1.35 -10.19
CA LYS A 47 3.83 1.07 -10.54
C LYS A 47 4.83 2.02 -9.87
N LEU A 48 4.52 2.46 -8.65
CA LEU A 48 5.39 3.35 -7.88
C LEU A 48 6.59 2.59 -7.30
N VAL A 49 6.37 1.31 -6.97
CA VAL A 49 7.37 0.37 -6.45
C VAL A 49 7.10 -0.99 -7.09
N PRO A 50 8.14 -1.76 -7.50
CA PRO A 50 7.95 -3.15 -7.92
C PRO A 50 7.23 -3.96 -6.84
N ALA A 51 6.30 -4.83 -7.23
CA ALA A 51 5.53 -5.66 -6.29
C ALA A 51 6.44 -6.44 -5.32
N ALA A 52 7.55 -6.99 -5.81
CA ALA A 52 8.54 -7.71 -5.02
C ALA A 52 9.23 -6.88 -3.91
N ASN A 53 9.07 -5.56 -3.94
CA ASN A 53 9.64 -4.63 -2.96
C ASN A 53 8.57 -3.99 -2.05
N VAL A 54 7.32 -4.47 -2.09
CA VAL A 54 6.25 -4.01 -1.21
C VAL A 54 5.88 -5.15 -0.25
N GLU A 55 5.98 -4.89 1.05
CA GLU A 55 5.62 -5.85 2.10
C GLU A 55 4.39 -5.33 2.84
N LEU A 56 3.33 -6.13 2.94
CA LEU A 56 2.08 -5.78 3.61
C LEU A 56 1.87 -6.66 4.83
N VAL A 57 1.88 -6.07 6.02
CA VAL A 57 1.62 -6.79 7.27
C VAL A 57 0.48 -6.11 8.04
N THR A 58 -0.64 -6.81 8.21
CA THR A 58 -1.82 -6.27 8.91
C THR A 58 -2.18 -7.10 10.13
N PHE A 59 -2.79 -6.45 11.13
CA PHE A 59 -3.23 -7.09 12.36
C PHE A 59 -4.72 -6.80 12.61
N GLY A 60 -5.54 -7.84 12.65
CA GLY A 60 -6.99 -7.69 12.86
C GLY A 60 -7.70 -6.88 11.77
N GLN A 61 -7.23 -6.96 10.51
CA GLN A 61 -7.88 -6.26 9.40
C GLN A 61 -9.34 -6.75 9.20
N PRO A 62 -10.33 -5.87 9.02
CA PRO A 62 -11.64 -6.28 8.56
C PRO A 62 -11.59 -6.66 7.07
N ARG A 63 -12.62 -7.35 6.59
CA ARG A 63 -12.75 -7.66 5.15
C ARG A 63 -12.72 -6.37 4.34
N THR A 64 -11.85 -6.33 3.32
CA THR A 64 -11.60 -5.15 2.49
C THR A 64 -11.81 -5.49 1.02
N GLY A 65 -12.63 -4.70 0.34
CA GLY A 65 -12.95 -4.91 -1.08
C GLY A 65 -13.99 -6.02 -1.33
N ASN A 66 -14.25 -6.25 -2.61
CA ASN A 66 -15.12 -7.29 -3.14
C ASN A 66 -14.27 -8.46 -3.73
N LYS A 67 -14.93 -9.41 -4.40
CA LYS A 67 -14.26 -10.58 -5.00
C LYS A 67 -13.24 -10.17 -6.06
N GLU A 68 -13.57 -9.14 -6.84
CA GLU A 68 -12.70 -8.59 -7.87
C GLU A 68 -11.43 -7.97 -7.26
N PHE A 69 -11.58 -7.23 -6.15
CA PHE A 69 -10.43 -6.72 -5.40
C PHE A 69 -9.55 -7.86 -4.87
N SER A 70 -10.14 -8.90 -4.28
CA SER A 70 -9.39 -10.07 -3.79
C SER A 70 -8.58 -10.73 -4.92
N ALA A 71 -9.21 -10.98 -6.06
CA ALA A 71 -8.55 -11.60 -7.20
C ALA A 71 -7.43 -10.72 -7.77
N ALA A 72 -7.63 -9.40 -7.80
CA ALA A 72 -6.58 -8.47 -8.20
C ALA A 72 -5.45 -8.40 -7.17
N HIS A 73 -5.74 -8.51 -5.87
CA HIS A 73 -4.75 -8.52 -4.81
C HIS A 73 -3.87 -9.78 -4.85
N ASP A 74 -4.47 -10.93 -5.14
CA ASP A 74 -3.75 -12.21 -5.26
C ASP A 74 -2.87 -12.30 -6.52
N SER A 75 -3.12 -11.45 -7.53
CA SER A 75 -2.40 -11.46 -8.81
C SER A 75 -1.38 -10.32 -8.98
N GLN A 76 -1.21 -9.49 -7.96
CA GLN A 76 -0.29 -8.35 -7.95
C GLN A 76 1.18 -8.72 -7.84
#